data_AF-A0A358NF91-F1
#
_entry.id   AF-A0A358NF91-F1
#
_cell.length_a   1.000
_cell.length_b   1.000
_cell.length_c   1.000
_cell.angle_alpha   90.00
_cell.angle_beta   90.00
_cell.angle_gamma   90.00
#
_symmetry.space_group_name_H-M   'P 1'
#
loop_
_entity.id
_entity.type
_entity.pdbx_description
1 polymer ?
#
loop_
_entity_poly.entity_id
_entity_poly.type
_entity_poly.pdbx_seq_one_letter_code
_entity_poly.pdbx_strand_id
1 'polypeptide(L)'
;LPEDFHEVYEPALIPKEEDSDIWKTIKAADKISAYIKCIEEEKSGNREFVKAKQTLQKEMDSMDRQDVRIFMDEFFEGYGLTLDEM
;
A
#
# COMPACT_ATOMS: atom_id res chain seq x y z
N LEU A 1 -1.32 -14.64 -20.58
CA LEU A 1 -1.26 -16.07 -20.19
C LEU A 1 -1.51 -16.93 -21.42
N PRO A 2 -1.11 -18.21 -21.43
CA PRO A 2 -1.61 -19.18 -22.39
C PRO A 2 -3.16 -19.29 -22.31
N GLU A 3 -3.84 -19.53 -23.43
CA GLU A 3 -5.32 -19.45 -23.57
C GLU A 3 -6.07 -20.41 -22.63
N ASP A 4 -5.51 -21.60 -22.40
CA ASP A 4 -6.04 -22.62 -21.48
C ASP A 4 -6.09 -22.17 -20.00
N PHE A 5 -5.38 -21.10 -19.65
CA PHE A 5 -5.41 -20.51 -18.32
C PHE A 5 -6.28 -19.26 -18.21
N HIS A 6 -6.83 -18.74 -19.31
CA HIS A 6 -7.56 -17.46 -19.25
C HIS A 6 -8.77 -17.56 -18.34
N GLU A 7 -9.64 -18.56 -18.54
CA GLU A 7 -10.85 -18.75 -17.74
C GLU A 7 -10.56 -18.90 -16.24
N VAL A 8 -9.46 -19.59 -15.89
CA VAL A 8 -9.08 -19.85 -14.50
C VAL A 8 -8.55 -18.60 -13.80
N TYR A 9 -7.80 -17.74 -14.52
CA TYR A 9 -7.13 -16.58 -13.92
C TYR A 9 -7.86 -15.26 -14.12
N GLU A 10 -8.79 -15.19 -15.07
CA GLU A 10 -9.56 -13.97 -15.35
C GLU A 10 -10.20 -13.37 -14.10
N PRO A 11 -10.87 -14.13 -13.20
CA PRO A 11 -11.48 -13.56 -12.00
C PRO A 11 -10.47 -12.94 -11.02
N ALA A 12 -9.21 -13.38 -11.04
CA ALA A 12 -8.16 -12.86 -10.16
C ALA A 12 -7.41 -11.67 -10.77
N LEU A 13 -7.33 -11.60 -12.11
CA LEU A 13 -6.55 -10.58 -12.82
C LEU A 13 -7.40 -9.41 -13.31
N ILE A 14 -8.67 -9.65 -13.62
CA ILE A 14 -9.58 -8.65 -14.16
C ILE A 14 -10.63 -8.31 -13.09
N PRO A 15 -10.57 -7.11 -12.49
CA PRO A 15 -11.59 -6.62 -11.58
C PRO A 15 -12.98 -6.72 -12.20
N LYS A 16 -13.93 -7.31 -11.48
CA LYS A 16 -15.36 -7.14 -11.77
C LYS A 16 -15.91 -5.92 -11.04
N GLU A 17 -16.99 -5.36 -11.54
CA GLU A 17 -17.64 -4.20 -10.92
C GLU A 17 -18.11 -4.50 -9.49
N GLU A 18 -18.58 -5.73 -9.24
CA GLU A 18 -18.95 -6.23 -7.91
C GLU A 18 -17.77 -6.24 -6.91
N ASP A 19 -16.53 -6.34 -7.40
CA ASP A 19 -15.31 -6.36 -6.58
C ASP A 19 -14.67 -4.97 -6.43
N SER A 20 -15.33 -3.90 -6.89
CA SER A 20 -14.77 -2.54 -6.92
C SER A 20 -14.21 -2.09 -5.57
N ASP A 21 -14.92 -2.35 -4.47
CA ASP A 21 -14.47 -1.96 -3.14
C ASP A 21 -13.31 -2.82 -2.62
N ILE A 22 -13.25 -4.11 -2.98
CA ILE A 22 -12.10 -4.97 -2.70
C ILE A 22 -10.88 -4.41 -3.43
N TRP A 23 -11.02 -4.04 -4.70
CA TRP A 23 -9.93 -3.48 -5.48
C TRP A 23 -9.45 -2.12 -4.95
N LYS A 24 -10.35 -1.24 -4.54
CA LYS A 24 -9.96 0.02 -3.86
C LYS A 24 -9.15 -0.26 -2.60
N THR A 25 -9.54 -1.27 -1.83
CA THR A 25 -8.82 -1.70 -0.63
C THR A 25 -7.42 -2.23 -0.99
N ILE A 26 -7.31 -3.07 -2.02
CA ILE A 26 -6.01 -3.56 -2.53
C ILE A 26 -5.13 -2.39 -3.00
N LYS A 27 -5.68 -1.40 -3.72
CA LYS A 27 -4.93 -0.21 -4.16
C LYS A 27 -4.47 0.69 -3.01
N ALA A 28 -5.21 0.72 -1.91
CA ALA A 28 -4.78 1.43 -0.70
C ALA A 28 -3.64 0.67 -0.01
N ALA A 29 -3.80 -0.64 0.18
CA ALA A 29 -2.78 -1.51 0.77
C ALA A 29 -1.46 -1.50 -0.02
N ASP A 30 -1.51 -1.48 -1.35
CA ASP A 30 -0.35 -1.35 -2.25
C ASP A 30 0.44 -0.05 -1.97
N LYS A 31 -0.24 1.08 -1.82
CA LYS A 31 0.42 2.36 -1.50
C LYS A 31 0.99 2.40 -0.09
N ILE A 32 0.27 1.86 0.89
CA ILE A 32 0.76 1.72 2.27
C ILE A 32 2.05 0.89 2.27
N SER A 33 2.06 -0.23 1.55
CA SER A 33 3.23 -1.10 1.43
C SER A 33 4.41 -0.39 0.77
N ALA A 34 4.17 0.36 -0.31
CA ALA A 34 5.18 1.19 -0.95
C ALA A 34 5.70 2.30 -0.01
N TYR A 35 4.84 2.89 0.81
CA TYR A 35 5.25 3.89 1.80
C TYR A 35 6.14 3.26 2.86
N ILE A 36 5.73 2.14 3.45
CA ILE A 36 6.52 1.40 4.45
C ILE A 36 7.91 1.09 3.89
N LYS A 37 7.98 0.63 2.64
CA LYS A 37 9.26 0.39 1.98
C LYS A 37 10.13 1.65 1.91
N CYS A 38 9.54 2.82 1.66
CA CYS A 38 10.28 4.09 1.69
C CYS A 38 10.82 4.42 3.10
N ILE A 39 10.08 4.09 4.17
CA ILE A 39 10.57 4.26 5.55
C ILE A 39 11.79 3.36 5.79
N GLU A 40 11.72 2.09 5.37
CA GLU A 40 12.82 1.14 5.53
C GLU A 40 14.09 1.58 4.79
N GLU A 41 13.95 2.07 3.55
CA GLU A 41 15.07 2.64 2.79
C GLU A 41 15.65 3.88 3.48
N GLU A 42 14.80 4.77 4.01
CA GLU A 42 15.30 5.94 4.76
C GLU A 42 16.07 5.52 6.02
N LYS A 43 15.59 4.50 6.74
CA LYS A 43 16.29 3.92 7.90
C LYS A 43 17.62 3.26 7.54
N SER A 44 17.74 2.68 6.34
CA SER A 44 19.02 2.14 5.85
C SER A 44 20.01 3.22 5.40
N GLY A 45 19.61 4.50 5.48
CA GLY A 45 20.40 5.66 5.05
C GLY A 45 20.18 6.05 3.59
N ASN A 46 19.28 5.37 2.87
CA ASN A 46 18.96 5.66 1.48
C ASN A 46 17.90 6.77 1.37
N ARG A 47 18.32 7.96 0.91
CA ARG A 47 17.45 9.14 0.79
C ARG A 47 16.80 9.30 -0.58
N GLU A 48 17.01 8.39 -1.52
CA GLU A 48 16.41 8.45 -2.86
C GLU A 48 14.87 8.42 -2.82
N PHE A 49 14.30 7.78 -1.79
CA PHE A 49 12.86 7.56 -1.65
C PHE A 49 12.10 8.65 -0.90
N VAL A 50 12.76 9.71 -0.40
CA VAL A 50 12.11 10.78 0.37
C VAL A 50 10.98 11.47 -0.41
N LYS A 51 11.20 11.73 -1.71
CA LYS A 51 10.16 12.33 -2.56
C LYS A 51 8.99 11.38 -2.80
N ALA A 52 9.27 10.09 -3.01
CA ALA A 52 8.23 9.07 -3.19
C ALA A 52 7.35 8.95 -1.94
N LYS A 53 7.98 8.90 -0.76
CA LYS A 53 7.31 8.91 0.55
C LYS A 53 6.32 10.07 0.69
N GLN A 54 6.76 11.30 0.38
CA GLN A 54 5.90 12.49 0.46
C GLN A 54 4.72 12.45 -0.52
N THR A 55 4.94 11.94 -1.73
CA THR A 55 3.86 11.78 -2.72
C THR A 55 2.85 10.74 -2.25
N LEU A 56 3.32 9.57 -1.80
CA LEU A 56 2.47 8.50 -1.28
C LEU A 56 1.65 8.96 -0.07
N GLN A 57 2.22 9.78 0.83
CA GLN A 57 1.47 10.36 1.95
C GLN A 57 0.26 11.15 1.46
N LYS A 58 0.47 12.07 0.53
CA LYS A 58 -0.59 12.92 -0.02
C LYS A 58 -1.64 12.12 -0.76
N GLU A 59 -1.22 11.07 -1.47
CA GLU A 59 -2.16 10.18 -2.14
C GLU A 59 -3.05 9.45 -1.12
N MET A 60 -2.49 8.94 -0.03
CA MET A 60 -3.27 8.28 1.03
C MET A 60 -4.19 9.25 1.77
N ASP A 61 -3.72 10.45 2.09
CA ASP A 61 -4.53 11.50 2.73
C ASP A 61 -5.73 11.91 1.86
N SER A 62 -5.58 11.85 0.53
CA SER A 62 -6.63 12.21 -0.42
C SER A 62 -7.59 11.07 -0.79
N MET A 63 -7.34 9.84 -0.33
CA MET A 63 -8.23 8.70 -0.58
C MET A 63 -9.60 8.80 0.12
N ASP A 64 -9.71 9.63 1.16
CA ASP A 64 -10.90 9.78 2.01
C ASP A 64 -11.53 8.44 2.45
N ARG A 65 -10.70 7.53 3.00
CA ARG A 65 -11.16 6.25 3.51
C ARG A 65 -10.83 6.06 4.99
N GLN A 66 -11.80 5.54 5.73
CA GLN A 66 -11.66 5.32 7.16
C GLN A 66 -10.68 4.19 7.50
N ASP A 67 -10.66 3.10 6.71
CA ASP A 67 -9.74 1.98 6.90
C ASP A 67 -8.27 2.41 6.77
N VAL A 68 -7.96 3.24 5.77
CA VAL A 68 -6.63 3.84 5.59
C VAL A 68 -6.27 4.72 6.78
N ARG A 69 -7.16 5.63 7.19
CA ARG A 69 -6.91 6.50 8.36
C ARG A 69 -6.63 5.70 9.62
N ILE A 70 -7.47 4.72 9.94
CA ILE A 70 -7.27 3.85 11.12
C ILE A 70 -5.92 3.13 11.03
N PHE A 71 -5.56 2.58 9.87
CA PHE A 71 -4.27 1.89 9.74
C PHE A 71 -3.09 2.85 10.00
N MET A 72 -3.17 4.04 9.41
CA MET A 72 -2.13 5.06 9.53
C MET A 72 -2.02 5.62 10.96
N ASP A 73 -3.14 5.78 11.67
CA ASP A 73 -3.15 6.31 13.02
C ASP A 73 -2.70 5.26 14.06
N GLU A 74 -3.11 4.00 13.90
CA GLU A 74 -2.91 2.96 14.92
C GLU A 74 -1.61 2.15 14.74
N PHE A 75 -1.14 1.93 13.50
CA PHE A 75 -0.03 1.00 13.23
C PHE A 75 1.22 1.69 12.67
N PHE A 76 1.08 2.87 12.08
CA PHE A 76 2.12 3.43 11.24
C PHE A 76 3.36 3.87 12.00
N GLU A 77 3.18 4.45 13.20
CA GLU A 77 4.30 4.87 14.05
C GLU A 77 5.24 3.69 14.34
N GLY A 78 4.70 2.48 14.49
CA GLY A 78 5.47 1.25 14.69
C GLY A 78 6.47 0.96 13.57
N TYR A 79 6.15 1.30 12.33
CA TYR A 79 7.09 1.14 11.20
C TYR A 79 8.25 2.14 11.25
N GLY A 80 8.20 3.16 12.10
CA GLY A 80 9.30 4.07 12.42
C GLY A 80 10.30 3.53 13.44
N LEU A 81 9.92 2.50 14.20
CA LEU A 81 10.71 1.94 15.31
C LEU A 81 11.75 0.92 14.83
N THR A 82 12.87 0.82 15.52
CA THR A 82 13.83 -0.30 15.41
C THR A 82 13.30 -1.52 16.17
N LEU A 83 13.91 -2.69 15.95
CA LEU A 83 13.50 -3.93 16.63
C LEU A 83 13.56 -3.82 18.16
N ASP A 84 14.49 -3.03 18.70
CA ASP A 84 14.63 -2.81 20.15
C ASP A 84 13.61 -1.79 20.70
N GLU A 85 12.98 -1.00 19.83
CA GLU A 85 11.98 0.02 20.18
C GLU A 85 10.53 -0.50 20.07
N MET A 86 10.32 -1.71 19.52
CA MET A 86 9.02 -2.36 19.32
C MET A 86 8.46 -3.06 20.56
#